data_AF-A0A0Q6TYB0-F1
#
_entry.id   AF-A0A0Q6TYB0-F1
#
_cell.length_a   1.000
_cell.length_b   1.000
_cell.length_c   1.000
_cell.angle_alpha   90.00
_cell.angle_beta   90.00
_cell.angle_gamma   90.00
#
_symmetry.space_group_name_H-M   'P 1'
#
loop_
_entity.id
_entity.type
_entity.pdbx_description
1 polymer ?
#
loop_
_entity_poly.entity_id
_entity_poly.type
_entity_poly.pdbx_seq_one_letter_code
_entity_poly.pdbx_strand_id
1 'polypeptide(L)'
;MLTASPGLLERLASRPWVACAHADQRRTDRMSRTMSSGTRLAAIGLALWSVAGAALAADAPPPRAGDIYGVWRNPKGSVHIEIKPCDARTCGVVVWASADARADVKKKNNQDLVGMQLLRDFRVSDPNEWKGKVFVPDLDMTFSGQVKLLDRASLRAKGCLLPNILCKSQIWTRIDTASAPTGRAL
;
A
#
# COMPACT_ATOMS: atom_id res chain seq x y z
N MET A 1 -28.48 51.87 -15.02
CA MET A 1 -27.92 51.42 -16.31
C MET A 1 -26.48 50.99 -16.05
N LEU A 2 -26.20 49.69 -16.04
CA LEU A 2 -24.86 49.12 -15.82
C LEU A 2 -24.47 48.39 -17.11
N THR A 3 -23.45 48.89 -17.78
CA THR A 3 -22.87 48.29 -18.98
C THR A 3 -21.88 47.21 -18.55
N ALA A 4 -22.07 45.97 -19.01
CA ALA A 4 -21.13 44.88 -18.79
C ALA A 4 -19.99 44.97 -19.82
N SER A 5 -18.73 44.88 -19.36
CA SER A 5 -17.54 44.98 -20.20
C SER A 5 -17.34 43.76 -21.12
N PRO A 6 -16.79 43.91 -22.35
CA PRO A 6 -16.75 42.85 -23.37
C PRO A 6 -15.75 41.70 -23.14
N GLY A 7 -14.98 41.67 -22.05
CA GLY A 7 -13.78 40.83 -21.93
C GLY A 7 -13.91 39.49 -21.18
N LEU A 8 -15.11 39.10 -20.74
CA LEU A 8 -15.28 37.91 -19.90
C LEU A 8 -15.32 36.58 -20.70
N LEU A 9 -15.76 36.63 -21.96
CA LEU A 9 -15.94 35.42 -22.77
C LEU A 9 -14.61 34.88 -23.35
N GLU A 10 -13.62 35.73 -23.62
CA GLU A 10 -12.33 35.28 -24.16
C GLU A 10 -11.41 34.62 -23.12
N ARG A 11 -11.66 34.81 -21.82
CA ARG A 11 -10.83 34.22 -20.74
C ARG A 11 -11.18 32.79 -20.35
N LEU A 12 -12.29 32.24 -20.85
CA LEU A 12 -12.69 30.86 -20.54
C LEU A 12 -12.11 29.83 -21.53
N ALA A 13 -11.65 30.26 -22.71
CA ALA A 13 -11.20 29.37 -23.78
C ALA A 13 -9.71 28.93 -23.68
N SER A 14 -8.92 29.48 -22.74
CA SER A 14 -7.48 29.23 -22.63
C SER A 14 -7.06 28.31 -21.46
N ARG A 15 -8.00 27.53 -20.89
CA ARG A 15 -7.68 26.60 -19.79
C ARG A 15 -7.21 25.22 -20.32
N PRO A 16 -6.08 24.68 -19.84
CA PRO A 16 -5.42 23.48 -20.41
C PRO A 16 -6.11 22.12 -20.13
N TRP A 17 -7.30 22.08 -19.53
CA TRP A 17 -7.98 20.83 -19.19
C TRP A 17 -8.92 20.30 -20.30
N VAL A 18 -9.15 21.08 -21.37
CA VAL A 18 -10.01 20.66 -22.50
C VAL A 18 -9.32 19.61 -23.40
N ALA A 19 -8.02 19.40 -23.27
CA ALA A 19 -7.24 18.48 -24.12
C ALA A 19 -7.29 16.98 -23.71
N CYS A 20 -7.85 16.61 -22.56
CA CYS A 20 -7.81 15.20 -22.08
C CYS A 20 -9.04 14.36 -22.47
N ALA A 21 -10.09 14.93 -23.04
CA ALA A 21 -11.34 14.21 -23.30
C ALA A 21 -11.41 13.47 -24.66
N HIS A 22 -10.39 13.57 -25.52
CA HIS A 22 -10.45 13.05 -26.91
C HIS A 22 -9.54 11.85 -27.21
N ALA A 23 -8.86 11.27 -26.21
CA ALA A 23 -7.91 10.18 -26.44
C ALA A 23 -8.52 8.75 -26.37
N ASP A 24 -9.80 8.61 -26.00
CA ASP A 24 -10.39 7.29 -25.65
C ASP A 24 -11.15 6.58 -26.80
N GLN A 25 -11.59 7.29 -27.85
CA GLN A 25 -12.43 6.66 -28.90
C GLN A 25 -11.69 5.82 -29.97
N ARG A 26 -10.35 5.77 -30.00
CA ARG A 26 -9.59 5.13 -31.09
C ARG A 26 -9.25 3.64 -30.90
N ARG A 27 -10.01 2.91 -30.07
CA ARG A 27 -9.74 1.47 -29.83
C ARG A 27 -10.84 0.51 -30.31
N THR A 28 -12.03 0.98 -30.68
CA THR A 28 -13.19 0.09 -30.90
C THR A 28 -13.62 -0.15 -32.35
N ASP A 29 -13.04 0.51 -33.36
CA ASP A 29 -13.51 0.43 -34.77
C ASP A 29 -12.69 -0.50 -35.70
N ARG A 30 -11.88 -1.40 -35.15
CA ARG A 30 -11.13 -2.42 -35.94
C ARG A 30 -11.76 -3.82 -35.85
N MET A 31 -13.07 -3.89 -35.62
CA MET A 31 -13.85 -5.11 -35.86
C MET A 31 -14.82 -4.79 -37.00
N SER A 32 -14.92 -5.69 -37.98
CA SER A 32 -15.86 -5.61 -39.12
C SER A 32 -15.33 -4.99 -40.42
N ARG A 33 -14.25 -5.52 -41.03
CA ARG A 33 -14.08 -5.51 -42.49
C ARG A 33 -13.51 -6.84 -42.98
N THR A 34 -14.44 -7.73 -43.32
CA THR A 34 -14.44 -8.54 -44.56
C THR A 34 -13.09 -8.78 -45.24
N MET A 35 -12.62 -10.04 -45.22
CA MET A 35 -11.73 -10.54 -46.26
C MET A 35 -12.32 -11.81 -46.89
N SER A 36 -12.70 -11.61 -48.14
CA SER A 36 -13.15 -12.56 -49.15
C SER A 36 -12.09 -13.63 -49.43
N SER A 37 -12.59 -14.81 -49.78
CA SER A 37 -11.91 -15.99 -50.30
C SER A 37 -10.89 -15.70 -51.41
N GLY A 38 -9.79 -16.45 -51.41
CA GLY A 38 -8.78 -16.47 -52.46
C GLY A 38 -7.69 -17.52 -52.20
N THR A 39 -7.98 -18.78 -52.53
CA THR A 39 -7.04 -19.92 -52.55
C THR A 39 -5.92 -19.67 -53.55
N ARG A 40 -4.63 -19.91 -53.21
CA ARG A 40 -3.62 -20.72 -54.00
C ARG A 40 -2.36 -21.06 -53.16
N LEU A 41 -2.20 -22.37 -52.93
CA LEU A 41 -0.98 -23.21 -53.03
C LEU A 41 0.35 -22.83 -52.32
N ALA A 42 0.72 -23.73 -51.40
CA ALA A 42 2.03 -24.40 -51.22
C ALA A 42 3.31 -23.58 -51.02
N ALA A 43 3.91 -23.69 -49.82
CA ALA A 43 5.30 -24.11 -49.64
C ALA A 43 5.63 -24.34 -48.16
N ILE A 44 6.42 -25.39 -47.94
CA ILE A 44 6.94 -25.89 -46.67
C ILE A 44 7.74 -24.79 -45.94
N GLY A 45 7.31 -24.44 -44.73
CA GLY A 45 8.03 -23.53 -43.82
C GLY A 45 8.31 -24.23 -42.50
N LEU A 46 9.59 -24.34 -42.16
CA LEU A 46 10.16 -25.04 -41.00
C LEU A 46 9.43 -24.72 -39.69
N ALA A 47 8.97 -25.75 -38.99
CA ALA A 47 8.46 -25.65 -37.62
C ALA A 47 9.61 -25.30 -36.67
N LEU A 48 9.85 -24.02 -36.46
CA LEU A 48 10.67 -23.53 -35.35
C LEU A 48 9.90 -23.77 -34.05
N TRP A 49 10.27 -24.81 -33.32
CA TRP A 49 9.89 -24.99 -31.93
C TRP A 49 10.47 -23.82 -31.12
N SER A 50 9.67 -22.77 -30.92
CA SER A 50 9.96 -21.78 -29.88
C SER A 50 9.95 -22.50 -28.54
N VAL A 51 11.13 -22.79 -28.00
CA VAL A 51 11.30 -23.16 -26.59
C VAL A 51 10.89 -21.93 -25.80
N ALA A 52 9.61 -21.83 -25.46
CA ALA A 52 9.12 -20.86 -24.50
C ALA A 52 9.79 -21.20 -23.17
N GLY A 53 10.83 -20.45 -22.82
CA GLY A 53 11.47 -20.54 -21.51
C GLY A 53 10.40 -20.32 -20.45
N ALA A 54 10.07 -21.38 -19.71
CA ALA A 54 9.23 -21.26 -18.53
C ALA A 54 9.98 -20.38 -17.53
N ALA A 55 9.56 -19.12 -17.42
CA ALA A 55 9.96 -18.28 -16.30
C ALA A 55 9.42 -18.97 -15.05
N LEU A 56 10.31 -19.65 -14.31
CA LEU A 56 10.02 -20.18 -12.99
C LEU A 56 9.61 -18.97 -12.13
N ALA A 57 8.32 -18.81 -11.90
CA ALA A 57 7.83 -17.95 -10.83
C ALA A 57 8.41 -18.55 -9.54
N ALA A 58 9.39 -17.88 -8.96
CA ALA A 58 9.92 -18.28 -7.66
C ALA A 58 8.82 -18.00 -6.63
N ASP A 59 8.12 -19.05 -6.20
CA ASP A 59 7.19 -18.97 -5.08
C ASP A 59 7.94 -18.43 -3.87
N ALA A 60 7.47 -17.29 -3.35
CA ALA A 60 8.01 -16.74 -2.12
C ALA A 60 7.80 -17.77 -0.99
N PRO A 61 8.83 -18.10 -0.19
CA PRO A 61 8.70 -18.97 0.97
C PRO A 61 7.53 -18.55 1.86
N PRO A 62 6.79 -19.51 2.42
CA PRO A 62 5.71 -19.19 3.35
C PRO A 62 6.24 -18.39 4.55
N PRO A 63 5.44 -17.46 5.09
CA PRO A 63 5.84 -16.69 6.25
C PRO A 63 6.00 -17.59 7.47
N ARG A 64 7.05 -17.33 8.26
CA ARG A 64 7.33 -17.98 9.54
C ARG A 64 6.96 -17.03 10.67
N ALA A 65 6.71 -17.56 11.88
CA ALA A 65 6.37 -16.74 13.04
C ALA A 65 7.40 -15.63 13.33
N GLY A 66 8.69 -15.91 13.12
CA GLY A 66 9.77 -14.91 13.29
C GLY A 66 9.74 -13.78 12.26
N ASP A 67 9.07 -13.98 11.12
CA ASP A 67 8.97 -12.97 10.07
C ASP A 67 8.04 -11.82 10.51
N ILE A 68 7.30 -11.87 11.62
CA ILE A 68 6.57 -10.67 12.09
C ILE A 68 7.51 -9.54 12.57
N TYR A 69 8.70 -9.90 13.05
CA TYR A 69 9.62 -8.93 13.65
C TYR A 69 10.28 -8.04 12.58
N GLY A 70 10.59 -6.81 12.96
CA GLY A 70 11.21 -5.79 12.10
C GLY A 70 10.38 -4.51 11.99
N VAL A 71 10.75 -3.66 11.05
CA VAL A 71 10.13 -2.33 10.88
C VAL A 71 9.05 -2.36 9.80
N TRP A 72 7.90 -1.78 10.12
CA TRP A 72 6.70 -1.78 9.28
C TRP A 72 6.16 -0.38 9.10
N ARG A 73 5.83 -0.04 7.86
CA ARG A 73 5.24 1.23 7.45
C ARG A 73 3.74 1.10 7.25
N ASN A 74 3.00 2.04 7.82
CA ASN A 74 1.55 2.13 7.63
C ASN A 74 1.18 2.48 6.16
N PRO A 75 -0.08 2.26 5.72
CA PRO A 75 -0.48 2.54 4.33
C PRO A 75 -0.22 3.97 3.87
N LYS A 76 -0.32 4.94 4.79
CA LYS A 76 -0.11 6.37 4.50
C LYS A 76 1.36 6.77 4.42
N GLY A 77 2.29 5.90 4.80
CA GLY A 77 3.71 6.23 4.88
C GLY A 77 4.06 7.27 5.95
N SER A 78 3.18 7.50 6.93
CA SER A 78 3.34 8.54 7.95
C SER A 78 3.90 8.01 9.28
N VAL A 79 3.88 6.70 9.50
CA VAL A 79 4.33 6.06 10.75
C VAL A 79 5.03 4.74 10.43
N HIS A 80 6.20 4.56 11.05
CA HIS A 80 6.91 3.28 11.09
C HIS A 80 6.91 2.73 12.51
N ILE A 81 6.53 1.47 12.66
CA ILE A 81 6.64 0.76 13.93
C ILE A 81 7.69 -0.35 13.81
N GLU A 82 8.52 -0.50 14.84
CA GLU A 82 9.30 -1.70 15.05
C GLU A 82 8.44 -2.70 15.84
N ILE A 83 8.18 -3.86 15.24
CA ILE A 83 7.59 -5.00 15.94
C ILE A 83 8.73 -5.86 16.47
N LYS A 84 8.73 -6.12 17.78
CA LYS A 84 9.80 -6.85 18.48
C LYS A 84 9.29 -7.68 19.65
N PRO A 85 10.08 -8.65 20.15
CA PRO A 85 9.81 -9.30 21.42
C PRO A 85 9.82 -8.29 22.58
N CYS A 86 8.97 -8.52 23.56
CA CYS A 86 8.93 -7.81 24.84
C CYS A 86 8.51 -8.82 25.92
N ASP A 87 9.46 -9.27 26.74
CA ASP A 87 9.27 -10.41 27.64
C ASP A 87 8.67 -11.63 26.89
N ALA A 88 7.57 -12.19 27.42
CA ALA A 88 6.82 -13.29 26.79
C ALA A 88 5.73 -12.81 25.80
N ARG A 89 5.88 -11.61 25.21
CA ARG A 89 4.92 -10.97 24.30
C ARG A 89 5.61 -10.45 23.04
N THR A 90 4.76 -10.04 22.09
CA THR A 90 5.15 -9.20 20.95
C THR A 90 4.64 -7.78 21.18
N CYS A 91 5.49 -6.79 20.95
CA CYS A 91 5.17 -5.36 21.09
C CYS A 91 5.53 -4.60 19.82
N GLY A 92 4.95 -3.40 19.68
CA GLY A 92 5.16 -2.53 18.52
C GLY A 92 5.37 -1.09 18.99
N VAL A 93 6.52 -0.52 18.66
CA VAL A 93 6.93 0.83 19.09
C VAL A 93 7.15 1.71 17.88
N VAL A 94 6.70 2.98 17.93
CA VAL A 94 6.97 3.94 16.85
C VAL A 94 8.46 4.27 16.83
N VAL A 95 9.12 3.98 15.72
CA VAL A 95 10.55 4.30 15.52
C VAL A 95 10.77 5.49 14.59
N TRP A 96 9.75 5.83 13.80
CA TRP A 96 9.75 7.02 12.95
C TRP A 96 8.32 7.45 12.68
N ALA A 97 8.10 8.76 12.56
CA ALA A 97 6.84 9.34 12.11
C ALA A 97 7.10 10.64 11.33
N SER A 98 6.20 10.97 10.40
CA SER A 98 6.26 12.24 9.67
C SER A 98 6.07 13.43 10.61
N ALA A 99 6.54 14.62 10.18
CA ALA A 99 6.37 15.86 10.94
C ALA A 99 4.89 16.12 11.28
N ASP A 100 4.00 15.96 10.29
CA ASP A 100 2.56 16.15 10.48
C ASP A 100 1.98 15.17 11.51
N ALA A 101 2.33 13.88 11.43
CA ALA A 101 1.85 12.88 12.39
C ALA A 101 2.31 13.18 13.82
N ARG A 102 3.55 13.66 13.99
CA ARG A 102 4.06 14.09 15.30
C ARG A 102 3.33 15.35 15.80
N ALA A 103 3.10 16.32 14.92
CA ALA A 103 2.41 17.56 15.25
C ALA A 103 0.95 17.32 15.67
N ASP A 104 0.24 16.42 14.98
CA ASP A 104 -1.15 16.06 15.28
C ASP A 104 -1.28 15.47 16.70
N VAL A 105 -0.42 14.52 17.05
CA VAL A 105 -0.40 13.93 18.40
C VAL A 105 0.00 14.96 19.44
N LYS A 106 1.08 15.73 19.19
CA LYS A 106 1.55 16.77 20.10
C LYS A 106 0.47 17.82 20.38
N LYS A 107 -0.29 18.24 19.36
CA LYS A 107 -1.39 19.19 19.50
C LYS A 107 -2.55 18.64 20.34
N LYS A 108 -2.85 17.35 20.23
CA LYS A 108 -3.99 16.73 20.92
C LYS A 108 -3.72 16.39 22.37
N ASN A 109 -2.54 15.85 22.68
CA ASN A 109 -2.26 15.30 24.02
C ASN A 109 -0.87 15.67 24.57
N ASN A 110 -0.12 16.55 23.90
CA ASN A 110 1.20 17.03 24.30
C ASN A 110 2.31 15.94 24.40
N GLN A 111 2.09 14.75 23.85
CA GLN A 111 3.08 13.67 23.86
C GLN A 111 3.92 13.62 22.58
N ASP A 112 5.11 12.99 22.62
CA ASP A 112 5.87 12.65 21.42
C ASP A 112 5.42 11.30 20.89
N LEU A 113 5.08 11.24 19.60
CA LEU A 113 4.64 10.01 18.94
C LEU A 113 5.78 9.00 18.81
N VAL A 114 7.01 9.47 18.59
CA VAL A 114 8.19 8.58 18.49
C VAL A 114 8.50 8.00 19.87
N GLY A 115 8.73 6.69 19.93
CA GLY A 115 8.93 5.95 21.18
C GLY A 115 7.65 5.43 21.83
N MET A 116 6.45 5.83 21.36
CA MET A 116 5.21 5.29 21.88
C MET A 116 5.03 3.82 21.52
N GLN A 117 4.60 3.02 22.49
CA GLN A 117 4.19 1.65 22.27
C GLN A 117 2.72 1.59 21.82
N LEU A 118 2.52 1.32 20.53
CA LEU A 118 1.19 1.18 19.91
C LEU A 118 0.63 -0.23 20.05
N LEU A 119 1.46 -1.27 19.84
CA LEU A 119 1.03 -2.67 19.99
C LEU A 119 1.42 -3.18 21.37
N ARG A 120 0.44 -3.60 22.16
CA ARG A 120 0.58 -4.03 23.56
C ARG A 120 0.04 -5.44 23.74
N ASP A 121 0.76 -6.26 24.49
CA ASP A 121 0.34 -7.61 24.89
C ASP A 121 0.01 -8.57 23.72
N PHE A 122 0.63 -8.41 22.55
CA PHE A 122 0.33 -9.32 21.44
C PHE A 122 0.87 -10.73 21.73
N ARG A 123 0.02 -11.73 21.48
CA ARG A 123 0.34 -13.15 21.59
C ARG A 123 -0.11 -13.88 20.33
N VAL A 124 0.61 -14.93 19.97
CA VAL A 124 0.20 -15.84 18.88
C VAL A 124 -1.20 -16.38 19.19
N SER A 125 -2.13 -16.23 18.25
CA SER A 125 -3.48 -16.80 18.37
C SER A 125 -3.76 -17.89 17.34
N ASP A 126 -3.14 -17.78 16.16
CA ASP A 126 -3.23 -18.75 15.06
C ASP A 126 -1.90 -18.74 14.29
N PRO A 127 -1.65 -19.69 13.36
CA PRO A 127 -0.49 -19.60 12.48
C PRO A 127 -0.46 -18.25 11.76
N ASN A 128 0.67 -17.53 11.93
CA ASN A 128 0.88 -16.19 11.36
C ASN A 128 -0.11 -15.11 11.86
N GLU A 129 -0.76 -15.32 13.00
CA GLU A 129 -1.67 -14.36 13.61
C GLU A 129 -1.37 -14.10 15.09
N TRP A 130 -1.47 -12.84 15.47
CA TRP A 130 -1.31 -12.37 16.84
C TRP A 130 -2.48 -11.48 17.25
N LYS A 131 -2.90 -11.59 18.51
CA LYS A 131 -3.95 -10.74 19.11
C LYS A 131 -3.44 -10.06 20.36
N GLY A 132 -3.87 -8.82 20.57
CA GLY A 132 -3.48 -7.97 21.69
C GLY A 132 -4.29 -6.68 21.75
N LYS A 133 -3.65 -5.59 22.17
CA LYS A 133 -4.27 -4.26 22.31
C LYS A 133 -3.52 -3.22 21.48
N VAL A 134 -4.25 -2.35 20.80
CA VAL A 134 -3.69 -1.27 19.97
C VAL A 134 -4.04 0.07 20.58
N PHE A 135 -3.04 0.83 20.99
CA PHE A 135 -3.21 2.23 21.36
C PHE A 135 -3.18 3.12 20.12
N VAL A 136 -4.15 4.03 20.01
CA VAL A 136 -4.26 5.02 18.94
C VAL A 136 -4.08 6.41 19.57
N PRO A 137 -2.88 7.02 19.46
CA PRO A 137 -2.57 8.28 20.13
C PRO A 137 -3.49 9.43 19.73
N ASP A 138 -3.91 9.46 18.46
CA ASP A 138 -4.83 10.47 17.92
C ASP A 138 -6.21 10.49 18.57
N LEU A 139 -6.62 9.38 19.16
CA LEU A 139 -7.89 9.21 19.85
C LEU A 139 -7.71 9.09 21.36
N ASP A 140 -6.46 8.96 21.83
CA ASP A 140 -6.12 8.58 23.21
C ASP A 140 -6.92 7.36 23.71
N MET A 141 -7.09 6.37 22.83
CA MET A 141 -7.91 5.18 23.08
C MET A 141 -7.17 3.90 22.77
N THR A 142 -7.54 2.83 23.49
CA THR A 142 -7.02 1.48 23.26
C THR A 142 -8.12 0.57 22.71
N PHE A 143 -7.80 -0.13 21.63
CA PHE A 143 -8.70 -1.03 20.90
C PHE A 143 -8.23 -2.48 21.01
N SER A 144 -9.14 -3.42 20.73
CA SER A 144 -8.72 -4.80 20.49
C SER A 144 -8.00 -4.89 19.15
N GLY A 145 -6.85 -5.57 19.14
CA GLY A 145 -5.94 -5.64 18.00
C GLY A 145 -5.73 -7.05 17.48
N GLN A 146 -5.58 -7.15 16.16
CA GLN A 146 -5.13 -8.36 15.47
C GLN A 146 -4.08 -7.97 14.42
N VAL A 147 -2.99 -8.72 14.37
CA VAL A 147 -1.99 -8.65 13.31
C VAL A 147 -1.93 -10.01 12.64
N LYS A 148 -2.11 -10.04 11.33
CA LYS A 148 -1.95 -11.24 10.51
C LYS A 148 -0.87 -11.02 9.48
N LEU A 149 0.20 -11.81 9.53
CA LEU A 149 1.25 -11.79 8.54
C LEU A 149 0.71 -12.47 7.28
N LEU A 150 0.69 -11.74 6.15
CA LEU A 150 0.16 -12.25 4.89
C LEU A 150 1.26 -12.89 4.06
N ASP A 151 2.43 -12.25 4.04
CA ASP A 151 3.66 -12.71 3.43
C ASP A 151 4.85 -12.03 4.12
N ARG A 152 6.07 -12.21 3.63
CA ARG A 152 7.26 -11.64 4.26
C ARG A 152 7.32 -10.11 4.18
N ALA A 153 6.67 -9.47 3.21
CA ALA A 153 6.69 -8.02 2.98
C ALA A 153 5.41 -7.32 3.42
N SER A 154 4.32 -8.04 3.71
CA SER A 154 3.03 -7.46 4.04
C SER A 154 2.35 -8.10 5.26
N LEU A 155 1.77 -7.25 6.11
CA LEU A 155 0.90 -7.67 7.20
C LEU A 155 -0.42 -6.92 7.17
N ARG A 156 -1.46 -7.54 7.69
CA ARG A 156 -2.75 -6.90 7.97
C ARG A 156 -2.82 -6.56 9.44
N ALA A 157 -2.94 -5.27 9.75
CA ALA A 157 -3.25 -4.77 11.09
C ALA A 157 -4.74 -4.42 11.17
N LYS A 158 -5.42 -4.92 12.20
CA LYS A 158 -6.86 -4.71 12.43
C LYS A 158 -7.09 -4.22 13.85
N GLY A 159 -7.87 -3.14 13.98
CA GLY A 159 -8.35 -2.61 15.25
C GLY A 159 -9.87 -2.66 15.31
N CYS A 160 -10.45 -3.08 16.44
CA CYS A 160 -11.89 -3.15 16.66
C CYS A 160 -12.28 -2.45 17.97
N LEU A 161 -13.44 -1.78 17.98
CA LEU A 161 -13.99 -1.16 19.20
C LEU A 161 -14.25 -2.21 20.29
N LEU A 162 -14.87 -3.33 19.90
CA LEU A 162 -15.02 -4.52 20.72
C LEU A 162 -14.41 -5.71 19.98
N PRO A 163 -14.02 -6.81 20.65
CA PRO A 163 -13.47 -7.99 19.99
C PRO A 163 -14.36 -8.43 18.81
N ASN A 164 -13.79 -8.42 17.61
CA ASN A 164 -14.45 -8.79 16.35
C ASN A 164 -15.65 -7.92 15.89
N ILE A 165 -15.96 -6.81 16.55
CA ILE A 165 -17.10 -5.93 16.23
C ILE A 165 -16.61 -4.54 15.83
N LEU A 166 -17.17 -3.96 14.77
CA LEU A 166 -16.83 -2.62 14.24
C LEU A 166 -15.33 -2.42 14.05
N CYS A 167 -14.76 -3.17 13.11
CA CYS A 167 -13.32 -3.22 12.89
C CYS A 167 -12.88 -2.41 11.68
N LYS A 168 -11.68 -1.83 11.75
CA LYS A 168 -10.96 -1.27 10.62
C LYS A 168 -9.66 -2.05 10.41
N SER A 169 -9.31 -2.27 9.14
CA SER A 169 -8.09 -3.00 8.75
C SER A 169 -7.22 -2.15 7.84
N GLN A 170 -5.91 -2.38 7.91
CA GLN A 170 -4.88 -1.73 7.12
C GLN A 170 -3.83 -2.75 6.69
N ILE A 171 -3.28 -2.60 5.48
CA ILE A 171 -2.13 -3.38 5.03
C ILE A 171 -0.86 -2.57 5.26
N TRP A 172 0.02 -3.08 6.09
CA TRP A 172 1.31 -2.47 6.38
C TRP A 172 2.38 -3.16 5.54
N THR A 173 3.40 -2.39 5.18
CA THR A 173 4.50 -2.84 4.32
C THR A 173 5.78 -2.89 5.12
N ARG A 174 6.57 -3.95 4.96
CA ARG A 174 7.89 -4.04 5.60
C ARG A 174 8.80 -2.95 5.04
N ILE A 175 9.64 -2.39 5.91
CA ILE A 175 10.79 -1.61 5.49
C ILE A 175 12.00 -2.53 5.54
N ASP A 176 12.49 -2.90 4.36
CA ASP A 176 13.75 -3.60 4.25
C ASP A 176 14.89 -2.59 4.47
N THR A 177 15.64 -2.77 5.55
CA THR A 177 16.86 -1.99 5.82
C THR A 177 17.94 -2.18 4.76
N ALA A 178 17.79 -3.17 3.86
CA ALA A 178 18.64 -3.35 2.68
C ALA A 178 18.37 -2.30 1.57
N SER A 179 17.25 -1.56 1.63
CA SER A 179 16.85 -0.60 0.61
C SER A 179 16.98 0.86 1.05
N ALA A 180 17.55 1.14 2.23
CA ALA A 180 17.98 2.49 2.55
C ALA A 180 19.09 2.87 1.55
N PRO A 181 18.95 3.93 0.75
CA PRO A 181 20.03 4.36 -0.13
C PRO A 181 21.23 4.67 0.77
N THR A 182 22.25 3.84 0.69
CA THR A 182 23.54 4.06 1.35
C THR A 182 23.94 5.49 1.09
N GLY A 183 23.91 6.30 2.14
CA GLY A 183 24.30 7.69 2.10
C GLY A 183 25.67 7.79 1.46
N ARG A 184 25.72 8.61 0.42
CA ARG A 184 26.92 9.12 -0.24
C ARG A 184 27.97 9.47 0.81
N ALA A 185 29.07 8.73 0.80
CA ALA A 185 30.27 9.09 1.55
C ALA A 185 30.79 10.45 1.07
N LEU A 186 31.37 11.18 2.03
CA LEU A 186 31.93 12.53 1.96
C LEU A 186 32.85 12.76 0.77
#